data_AF-A0A0S8HK05-F1
#
_entry.id   AF-A0A0S8HK05-F1
#
_cell.length_a   1.000
_cell.length_b   1.000
_cell.length_c   1.000
_cell.angle_alpha   90.00
_cell.angle_beta   90.00
_cell.angle_gamma   90.00
#
_symmetry.space_group_name_H-M   'P 1'
#
loop_
_entity.id
_entity.type
_entity.pdbx_description
1 polymer ?
#
loop_
_entity_poly.entity_id
_entity_poly.type
_entity_poly.pdbx_seq_one_letter_code
_entity_poly.pdbx_strand_id
1 'polypeptide(L)'
;MGADEDRLKAMKFEHPEYIPISIGLLPATWMKHRERLDALVKRHPVIFGQGQPQRRDYDAVRQATYRQGRHVDAWGCVWSNIRAGMEAIVTGHPVPTREAVRTLKPPGEDIGLPHGFMYLRLLDLRGFEEMMVDFAEEPPELQMLIDIVLEYNLRQVERLLAGRTAPEIIHFGDDLGMQTLLPIGPEKWRRYLKPCYAALYGRARRAGHWVYMHSDGHFWEIIGDLIECGVNVINPQVRANGLDNLARVCKGKVCVDLDLDRQMFPFCTPGDIDAHVRQAVETLGSPAGGLWLKAECGPDVPLANIEAICTALERYRGHFRT
;
A
#
# COMPACT_ATOMS: atom_id res chain seq x y z
N MET A 1 -16.55 19.85 -1.73
CA MET A 1 -15.30 20.49 -2.16
C MET A 1 -14.11 20.23 -1.22
N GLY A 2 -14.27 19.75 0.02
CA GLY A 2 -13.17 19.73 1.00
C GLY A 2 -12.19 18.54 1.04
N ALA A 3 -12.60 17.29 0.81
CA ALA A 3 -11.73 16.13 1.10
C ALA A 3 -10.56 15.95 0.10
N ASP A 4 -10.82 16.09 -1.19
CA ASP A 4 -9.79 15.99 -2.23
C ASP A 4 -8.85 17.21 -2.20
N GLU A 5 -9.37 18.36 -1.79
CA GLU A 5 -8.59 19.58 -1.60
C GLU A 5 -7.59 19.44 -0.45
N ASP A 6 -8.03 18.97 0.72
CA ASP A 6 -7.15 18.73 1.87
C ASP A 6 -6.10 17.66 1.58
N ARG A 7 -6.43 16.62 0.80
CA ARG A 7 -5.44 15.64 0.34
C ARG A 7 -4.31 16.32 -0.42
N LEU A 8 -4.65 17.13 -1.42
CA LEU A 8 -3.65 17.84 -2.22
C LEU A 8 -2.86 18.86 -1.39
N LYS A 9 -3.52 19.66 -0.54
CA LYS A 9 -2.85 20.63 0.34
C LYS A 9 -1.91 19.95 1.33
N ALA A 10 -2.36 18.87 1.97
CA ALA A 10 -1.54 18.10 2.90
C ALA A 10 -0.32 17.49 2.18
N MET A 11 -0.49 16.97 0.97
CA MET A 11 0.62 16.43 0.18
C MET A 11 1.66 17.50 -0.18
N LYS A 12 1.20 18.71 -0.49
CA LYS A 12 2.04 19.83 -0.93
C LYS A 12 2.57 20.70 0.21
N PHE A 13 2.19 20.40 1.46
CA PHE A 13 2.48 21.23 2.63
C PHE A 13 1.87 22.65 2.54
N GLU A 14 0.64 22.75 2.04
CA GLU A 14 -0.08 24.01 1.78
C GLU A 14 -1.24 24.26 2.77
N HIS A 15 -1.01 23.98 4.06
CA HIS A 15 -1.96 24.29 5.15
C HIS A 15 -3.38 23.73 4.93
N PRO A 16 -3.54 22.39 4.92
CA PRO A 16 -4.87 21.77 4.83
C PRO A 16 -5.74 22.16 6.04
N GLU A 17 -7.05 22.26 5.85
CA GLU A 17 -7.99 22.55 6.94
C GLU A 17 -8.09 21.35 7.89
N TYR A 18 -8.02 20.13 7.35
CA TYR A 18 -8.02 18.90 8.11
C TYR A 18 -6.95 17.93 7.62
N ILE A 19 -6.49 17.08 8.54
CA ILE A 19 -5.73 15.87 8.19
C ILE A 19 -6.68 14.93 7.42
N PRO A 20 -6.35 14.54 6.17
CA PRO A 20 -7.12 13.55 5.45
C PRO A 20 -7.11 12.20 6.18
N ILE A 21 -8.28 11.58 6.31
CA ILE A 21 -8.45 10.29 7.00
C ILE A 21 -9.16 9.30 6.09
N SER A 22 -8.85 8.01 6.23
CA SER A 22 -9.53 6.94 5.52
C SER A 22 -9.53 5.63 6.31
N ILE A 23 -10.50 4.76 6.04
CA ILE A 23 -10.53 3.40 6.58
C ILE A 23 -10.79 2.40 5.45
N GLY A 24 -9.91 1.41 5.33
CA GLY A 24 -10.11 0.21 4.53
C GLY A 24 -10.80 -0.89 5.35
N LEU A 25 -11.86 -1.47 4.80
CA LEU A 25 -12.57 -2.60 5.40
C LEU A 25 -12.49 -3.78 4.43
N LEU A 26 -11.83 -4.87 4.84
CA LEU A 26 -11.68 -6.06 3.99
C LEU A 26 -13.06 -6.64 3.62
N PRO A 27 -13.22 -7.27 2.44
CA PRO A 27 -14.48 -7.90 2.08
C PRO A 27 -14.94 -8.94 3.12
N ALA A 28 -14.02 -9.71 3.72
CA ALA A 28 -14.37 -10.63 4.81
C ALA A 28 -14.97 -9.93 6.04
N THR A 29 -14.60 -8.68 6.32
CA THR A 29 -15.19 -7.86 7.39
C THR A 29 -16.65 -7.56 7.10
N TRP A 30 -16.96 -7.21 5.86
CA TRP A 30 -18.34 -7.02 5.38
C TRP A 30 -19.15 -8.31 5.42
N MET A 31 -18.58 -9.44 4.97
CA MET A 31 -19.23 -10.75 5.02
C MET A 31 -19.59 -11.16 6.46
N LYS A 32 -18.70 -10.88 7.43
CA LYS A 32 -18.89 -11.24 8.83
C LYS A 32 -19.95 -10.37 9.52
N HIS A 33 -19.90 -9.06 9.32
CA HIS A 33 -20.68 -8.11 10.12
C HIS A 33 -21.93 -7.57 9.43
N ARG A 34 -22.01 -7.69 8.10
CA ARG A 34 -23.18 -7.40 7.27
C ARG A 34 -23.85 -6.06 7.62
N GLU A 35 -25.15 -6.07 7.92
CA GLU A 35 -25.98 -4.88 8.18
C GLU A 35 -25.47 -4.09 9.38
N ARG A 36 -24.85 -4.75 10.37
CA ARG A 36 -24.27 -4.07 11.53
C ARG A 36 -23.09 -3.18 11.14
N LEU A 37 -22.31 -3.59 10.13
CA LEU A 37 -21.23 -2.78 9.60
C LEU A 37 -21.76 -1.62 8.74
N ASP A 38 -22.82 -1.83 7.95
CA ASP A 38 -23.47 -0.71 7.25
C ASP A 38 -24.04 0.32 8.23
N ALA A 39 -24.66 -0.11 9.33
CA ALA A 39 -25.16 0.78 10.36
C ALA A 39 -24.02 1.59 11.03
N LEU A 40 -22.84 0.98 11.21
CA LEU A 40 -21.64 1.65 11.71
C LEU A 40 -21.13 2.69 10.71
N VAL A 41 -20.90 2.27 9.47
CA VAL A 41 -20.36 3.11 8.41
C VAL A 41 -21.24 4.34 8.15
N LYS A 42 -22.57 4.20 8.24
CA LYS A 42 -23.53 5.32 8.13
C LYS A 42 -23.39 6.38 9.22
N ARG A 43 -22.86 6.04 10.41
CA ARG A 43 -22.60 7.01 11.49
C ARG A 43 -21.36 7.86 11.24
N HIS A 44 -20.48 7.45 10.33
CA HIS A 44 -19.19 8.09 10.05
C HIS A 44 -19.09 8.60 8.60
N PRO A 45 -19.98 9.53 8.16
CA PRO A 45 -20.02 10.01 6.79
C PRO A 45 -18.79 10.84 6.40
N VAL A 46 -17.98 11.31 7.37
CA VAL A 46 -16.72 12.00 7.10
C VAL A 46 -15.70 11.04 6.49
N ILE A 47 -15.69 9.78 6.95
CA ILE A 47 -14.76 8.74 6.48
C ILE A 47 -15.31 8.06 5.23
N PHE A 48 -16.58 7.66 5.26
CA PHE A 48 -17.14 6.76 4.24
C PHE A 48 -18.05 7.46 3.22
N GLY A 49 -18.25 8.77 3.37
CA GLY A 49 -19.19 9.54 2.56
C GLY A 49 -20.66 9.29 2.90
N GLN A 50 -21.52 10.15 2.36
CA GLN A 50 -22.97 10.16 2.61
C GLN A 50 -23.74 9.10 1.78
N GLY A 51 -23.13 8.57 0.71
CA GLY A 51 -23.79 7.76 -0.32
C GLY A 51 -23.68 6.25 -0.11
N GLN A 52 -24.06 5.72 1.06
CA GLN A 52 -24.07 4.28 1.28
C GLN A 52 -25.19 3.58 0.49
N PRO A 53 -24.93 2.40 -0.10
CA PRO A 53 -25.95 1.68 -0.87
C PRO A 53 -27.15 1.30 0.01
N GLN A 54 -28.36 1.36 -0.55
CA GLN A 54 -29.57 0.92 0.16
C GLN A 54 -29.56 -0.58 0.44
N ARG A 55 -28.96 -1.37 -0.47
CA ARG A 55 -28.80 -2.81 -0.34
C ARG A 55 -27.40 -3.19 -0.81
N ARG A 56 -26.71 -4.01 -0.02
CA ARG A 56 -25.39 -4.57 -0.34
C ARG A 56 -25.50 -6.07 -0.51
N ASP A 57 -24.82 -6.59 -1.52
CA ASP A 57 -24.49 -8.01 -1.58
C ASP A 57 -23.19 -8.23 -0.80
N TYR A 58 -23.30 -8.74 0.42
CA TYR A 58 -22.15 -8.91 1.32
C TYR A 58 -21.21 -10.02 0.85
N ASP A 59 -21.71 -10.97 0.06
CA ASP A 59 -20.96 -12.15 -0.36
C ASP A 59 -20.31 -11.94 -1.76
N ALA A 60 -20.58 -10.79 -2.40
CA ALA A 60 -19.99 -10.42 -3.68
C ALA A 60 -18.51 -10.04 -3.55
N VAL A 61 -17.62 -10.95 -3.94
CA VAL A 61 -16.19 -10.70 -4.05
C VAL A 61 -15.79 -10.44 -5.51
N ARG A 62 -15.40 -9.20 -5.81
CA ARG A 62 -15.13 -8.76 -7.19
C ARG A 62 -13.73 -9.13 -7.69
N GLN A 63 -12.72 -8.97 -6.84
CA GLN A 63 -11.32 -9.22 -7.19
C GLN A 63 -11.03 -10.72 -7.14
N ALA A 64 -10.33 -11.25 -8.16
CA ALA A 64 -10.04 -12.67 -8.27
C ALA A 64 -9.20 -13.19 -7.09
N THR A 65 -8.23 -12.40 -6.62
CA THR A 65 -7.37 -12.74 -5.49
C THR A 65 -8.11 -12.86 -4.16
N TYR A 66 -9.30 -12.27 -4.04
CA TYR A 66 -10.11 -12.36 -2.82
C TYR A 66 -11.12 -13.52 -2.85
N ARG A 67 -11.28 -14.20 -3.99
CA ARG A 67 -12.21 -15.34 -4.11
C ARG A 67 -11.50 -16.61 -3.64
N GLN A 68 -12.21 -17.41 -2.85
CA GLN A 68 -11.72 -18.73 -2.46
C GLN A 68 -11.47 -19.59 -3.70
N GLY A 69 -10.38 -20.36 -3.66
CA GLY A 69 -9.97 -21.26 -4.73
C GLY A 69 -8.59 -20.92 -5.27
N ARG A 70 -8.31 -21.45 -6.46
CA ARG A 70 -7.03 -21.32 -7.14
C ARG A 70 -7.23 -20.61 -8.47
N HIS A 71 -6.34 -19.68 -8.79
CA HIS A 71 -6.28 -19.05 -10.12
C HIS A 71 -4.81 -18.89 -10.57
N VAL A 72 -4.62 -18.69 -11.87
CA VAL A 72 -3.31 -18.47 -12.47
C VAL A 72 -3.34 -17.10 -13.13
N ASP A 73 -2.35 -16.25 -12.84
CA ASP A 73 -2.27 -14.93 -13.46
C ASP A 73 -1.57 -14.97 -14.83
N ALA A 74 -1.50 -13.83 -15.52
CA ALA A 74 -0.90 -13.74 -16.85
C ALA A 74 0.61 -14.07 -16.87
N TRP A 75 1.28 -14.01 -15.71
CA TRP A 75 2.69 -14.40 -15.55
C TRP A 75 2.87 -15.90 -15.29
N GLY A 76 1.79 -16.65 -15.09
CA GLY A 76 1.82 -18.06 -14.75
C GLY A 76 1.95 -18.32 -13.24
N CYS A 77 1.87 -17.29 -12.40
CA CYS A 77 1.89 -17.46 -10.95
C CYS A 77 0.59 -18.11 -10.49
N VAL A 78 0.69 -19.11 -9.62
CA VAL A 78 -0.46 -19.81 -9.05
C VAL A 78 -0.83 -19.16 -7.73
N TRP A 79 -2.00 -18.54 -7.69
CA TRP A 79 -2.58 -17.90 -6.52
C TRP A 79 -3.58 -18.84 -5.84
N SER A 80 -3.43 -19.02 -4.53
CA SER A 80 -4.30 -19.86 -3.71
C SER A 80 -4.96 -19.05 -2.60
N ASN A 81 -6.27 -19.22 -2.46
CA ASN A 81 -7.07 -18.57 -1.46
C ASN A 81 -7.92 -19.61 -0.71
N ILE A 82 -7.73 -19.71 0.60
CA ILE A 82 -8.46 -20.67 1.45
C ILE A 82 -9.73 -20.08 2.09
N ARG A 83 -9.94 -18.76 1.98
CA ARG A 83 -11.04 -18.05 2.64
C ARG A 83 -11.45 -16.80 1.84
N ALA A 84 -12.65 -16.85 1.28
CA ALA A 84 -13.23 -15.72 0.55
C ALA A 84 -13.23 -14.43 1.37
N GLY A 85 -12.89 -13.33 0.70
CA GLY A 85 -12.82 -11.99 1.27
C GLY A 85 -11.53 -11.66 2.03
N MET A 86 -10.60 -12.61 2.11
CA MET A 86 -9.18 -12.38 2.41
C MET A 86 -8.38 -12.45 1.11
N GLU A 87 -7.20 -11.85 1.06
CA GLU A 87 -6.34 -11.92 -0.13
C GLU A 87 -5.68 -13.30 -0.30
N ALA A 88 -5.43 -13.69 -1.56
CA ALA A 88 -4.73 -14.91 -1.93
C ALA A 88 -3.22 -14.76 -1.72
N ILE A 89 -2.53 -15.88 -1.59
CA ILE A 89 -1.07 -15.93 -1.63
C ILE A 89 -0.59 -16.71 -2.86
N VAL A 90 0.59 -16.39 -3.37
CA VAL A 90 1.23 -17.18 -4.41
C VAL A 90 1.76 -18.48 -3.81
N THR A 91 1.49 -19.59 -4.49
CA THR A 91 1.82 -20.97 -4.07
C THR A 91 2.46 -21.79 -5.17
N GLY A 92 2.58 -21.23 -6.38
CA GLY A 92 3.25 -21.86 -7.50
C GLY A 92 3.94 -20.81 -8.35
N HIS A 93 5.20 -21.09 -8.66
CA HIS A 93 6.17 -20.14 -9.20
C HIS A 93 6.56 -20.60 -10.61
N PRO A 94 6.37 -19.78 -11.66
CA PRO A 94 6.63 -20.17 -13.05
C PRO A 94 8.13 -20.30 -13.37
N VAL A 95 9.03 -19.70 -12.59
CA VAL A 95 10.48 -19.81 -12.78
C VAL A 95 11.18 -20.31 -11.51
N PRO A 96 10.96 -21.56 -11.09
CA PRO A 96 11.50 -22.09 -9.84
C PRO A 96 13.01 -22.36 -9.89
N THR A 97 13.67 -22.14 -11.04
CA THR A 97 15.13 -22.31 -11.21
C THR A 97 15.72 -21.15 -12.00
N ARG A 98 17.03 -20.91 -11.84
CA ARG A 98 17.80 -19.94 -12.63
C ARG A 98 17.71 -20.22 -14.14
N GLU A 99 17.77 -21.49 -14.53
CA GLU A 99 17.66 -21.87 -15.94
C GLU A 99 16.29 -21.46 -16.54
N ALA A 100 15.21 -21.57 -15.76
CA ALA A 100 13.89 -21.16 -16.20
C ALA A 100 13.81 -19.65 -16.49
N VAL A 101 14.53 -18.80 -15.73
CA VAL A 101 14.62 -17.34 -15.95
C VAL A 101 15.12 -17.03 -17.37
N ARG A 102 16.10 -17.79 -17.88
CA ARG A 102 16.69 -17.56 -19.21
C ARG A 102 15.70 -17.74 -20.36
N THR A 103 14.61 -18.46 -20.11
CA THR A 103 13.54 -18.72 -21.09
C THR A 103 12.25 -17.96 -20.79
N LEU A 104 12.19 -17.23 -19.67
CA LEU A 104 11.02 -16.44 -19.29
C LEU A 104 10.79 -15.33 -20.31
N LYS A 105 9.52 -15.16 -20.68
CA LYS A 105 9.05 -14.02 -21.47
C LYS A 105 8.00 -13.27 -20.67
N PRO A 106 8.00 -11.92 -20.72
CA PRO A 106 6.93 -11.16 -20.11
C PRO A 106 5.59 -11.50 -20.79
N PRO A 107 4.46 -11.40 -20.09
CA PRO A 107 3.15 -11.69 -20.66
C PRO A 107 2.85 -10.79 -21.87
N GLY A 108 2.20 -11.37 -22.87
CA GLY A 108 1.62 -10.60 -23.98
C GLY A 108 0.38 -9.82 -23.56
N GLU A 109 -0.38 -10.35 -22.60
CA GLU A 109 -1.54 -9.68 -22.01
C GLU A 109 -1.13 -8.52 -21.11
N ASP A 110 -1.87 -7.41 -21.17
CA ASP A 110 -1.67 -6.24 -20.32
C ASP A 110 -2.62 -6.30 -19.13
N ILE A 111 -2.12 -6.75 -17.98
CA ILE A 111 -2.89 -6.83 -16.71
C ILE A 111 -2.70 -5.60 -15.81
N GLY A 112 -2.06 -4.54 -16.31
CA GLY A 112 -1.76 -3.32 -15.54
C GLY A 112 -0.68 -3.52 -14.50
N LEU A 113 -0.67 -2.65 -13.48
CA LEU A 113 0.27 -2.68 -12.36
C LEU A 113 -0.49 -3.11 -11.09
N PRO A 114 -0.49 -4.41 -10.76
CA PRO A 114 -1.08 -4.88 -9.52
C PRO A 114 -0.25 -4.44 -8.31
N HIS A 115 -0.82 -4.61 -7.12
CA HIS A 115 -0.02 -4.63 -5.89
C HIS A 115 1.04 -5.73 -6.02
N GLY A 116 2.30 -5.38 -5.73
CA GLY A 116 3.44 -6.24 -6.01
C GLY A 116 3.86 -6.25 -7.48
N PHE A 117 3.97 -5.06 -8.10
CA PHE A 117 4.35 -4.95 -9.50
C PHE A 117 5.83 -5.26 -9.75
N MET A 118 6.76 -4.97 -8.82
CA MET A 118 8.20 -5.08 -9.05
C MET A 118 8.88 -6.08 -8.10
N TYR A 119 9.15 -5.73 -6.85
CA TYR A 119 9.87 -6.59 -5.91
C TYR A 119 9.09 -7.87 -5.59
N LEU A 120 7.84 -7.74 -5.14
CA LEU A 120 6.98 -8.90 -4.87
C LEU A 120 6.78 -9.74 -6.14
N ARG A 121 6.71 -9.13 -7.33
CA ARG A 121 6.63 -9.87 -8.59
C ARG A 121 7.82 -10.82 -8.78
N LEU A 122 9.03 -10.41 -8.39
CA LEU A 122 10.20 -11.31 -8.44
C LEU A 122 9.99 -12.52 -7.51
N LEU A 123 9.47 -12.28 -6.30
CA LEU A 123 9.16 -13.34 -5.33
C LEU A 123 8.07 -14.28 -5.84
N ASP A 124 7.02 -13.74 -6.45
CA ASP A 124 5.93 -14.52 -7.03
C ASP A 124 6.41 -15.41 -8.18
N LEU A 125 7.34 -14.90 -8.99
CA LEU A 125 7.89 -15.60 -10.13
C LEU A 125 8.88 -16.71 -9.73
N ARG A 126 9.80 -16.39 -8.82
CA ARG A 126 10.97 -17.21 -8.46
C ARG A 126 10.78 -18.08 -7.22
N GLY A 127 9.87 -17.68 -6.33
CA GLY A 127 9.74 -18.19 -4.97
C GLY A 127 10.58 -17.37 -3.98
N PHE A 128 10.06 -17.12 -2.78
CA PHE A 128 10.70 -16.26 -1.79
C PHE A 128 12.11 -16.73 -1.40
N GLU A 129 12.25 -17.98 -0.95
CA GLU A 129 13.52 -18.55 -0.46
C GLU A 129 14.60 -18.47 -1.53
N GLU A 130 14.24 -18.92 -2.72
CA GLU A 130 15.08 -18.91 -3.90
C GLU A 130 15.49 -17.52 -4.37
N MET A 131 14.57 -16.54 -4.32
CA MET A 131 14.88 -15.16 -4.63
C MET A 131 15.84 -14.57 -3.60
N MET A 132 15.74 -14.95 -2.32
CA MET A 132 16.69 -14.53 -1.28
C MET A 132 18.09 -15.12 -1.55
N VAL A 133 18.19 -16.38 -1.99
CA VAL A 133 19.46 -16.98 -2.44
C VAL A 133 20.03 -16.22 -3.64
N ASP A 134 19.21 -15.88 -4.63
CA ASP A 134 19.66 -15.10 -5.79
C ASP A 134 20.13 -13.70 -5.39
N PHE A 135 19.43 -13.01 -4.48
CA PHE A 135 19.93 -11.75 -3.94
C PHE A 135 21.22 -11.92 -3.15
N ALA A 136 21.44 -13.05 -2.47
CA ALA A 136 22.67 -13.31 -1.71
C ALA A 136 23.87 -13.58 -2.64
N GLU A 137 23.69 -14.45 -3.64
CA GLU A 137 24.75 -14.92 -4.56
C GLU A 137 24.96 -14.02 -5.78
N GLU A 138 23.99 -13.16 -6.09
CA GLU A 138 24.02 -12.20 -7.20
C GLU A 138 24.34 -12.85 -8.58
N PRO A 139 23.67 -13.96 -8.96
CA PRO A 139 23.88 -14.61 -10.25
C PRO A 139 23.41 -13.69 -11.39
N PRO A 140 23.89 -13.87 -12.63
CA PRO A 140 23.43 -13.06 -13.75
C PRO A 140 21.91 -13.12 -13.98
N GLU A 141 21.27 -14.24 -13.65
CA GLU A 141 19.82 -14.43 -13.76
C GLU A 141 19.02 -13.50 -12.86
N LEU A 142 19.57 -13.02 -11.74
CA LEU A 142 18.92 -12.03 -10.89
C LEU A 142 18.63 -10.76 -11.70
N GLN A 143 19.64 -10.21 -12.38
CA GLN A 143 19.48 -9.01 -13.19
C GLN A 143 18.58 -9.27 -14.39
N MET A 144 18.70 -10.44 -15.04
CA MET A 144 17.82 -10.81 -16.15
C MET A 144 16.34 -10.81 -15.74
N LEU A 145 16.01 -11.39 -14.58
CA LEU A 145 14.63 -11.42 -14.08
C LEU A 145 14.12 -10.01 -13.75
N ILE A 146 14.95 -9.19 -13.11
CA ILE A 146 14.65 -7.77 -12.83
C ILE A 146 14.35 -7.02 -14.13
N ASP A 147 15.19 -7.17 -15.15
CA ASP A 147 15.03 -6.47 -16.43
C ASP A 147 13.74 -6.89 -17.16
N ILE A 148 13.41 -8.19 -17.15
CA ILE A 148 12.16 -8.72 -17.74
C ILE A 148 10.92 -8.10 -17.06
N VAL A 149 10.91 -8.07 -15.73
CA VAL A 149 9.79 -7.49 -14.96
C VAL A 149 9.71 -5.98 -15.17
N LEU A 150 10.86 -5.29 -15.17
CA LEU A 150 10.91 -3.85 -15.42
C LEU A 150 10.40 -3.51 -16.82
N GLU A 151 10.84 -4.20 -17.87
CA GLU A 151 10.39 -3.99 -19.24
C GLU A 151 8.86 -4.06 -19.34
N TYR A 152 8.26 -5.11 -18.77
CA TYR A 152 6.82 -5.24 -18.71
C TYR A 152 6.17 -4.06 -17.96
N ASN A 153 6.68 -3.72 -16.78
CA ASN A 153 6.11 -2.65 -15.96
C ASN A 153 6.21 -1.27 -16.62
N LEU A 154 7.29 -0.99 -17.36
CA LEU A 154 7.42 0.23 -18.15
C LEU A 154 6.29 0.30 -19.18
N ARG A 155 6.02 -0.80 -19.91
CA ARG A 155 4.88 -0.89 -20.85
C ARG A 155 3.56 -0.59 -20.15
N GLN A 156 3.33 -1.15 -18.96
CA GLN A 156 2.09 -0.91 -18.20
C GLN A 156 1.95 0.55 -17.73
N VAL A 157 3.05 1.19 -17.30
CA VAL A 157 3.05 2.61 -16.92
C VAL A 157 2.68 3.48 -18.12
N GLU A 158 3.26 3.26 -19.30
CA GLU A 158 2.92 4.05 -20.48
C GLU A 158 1.42 3.94 -20.82
N ARG A 159 0.86 2.72 -20.73
CA ARG A 159 -0.58 2.51 -20.94
C ARG A 159 -1.43 3.20 -19.87
N LEU A 160 -1.01 3.14 -18.61
CA LEU A 160 -1.72 3.76 -17.50
C LEU A 160 -1.78 5.28 -17.67
N LEU A 161 -0.70 5.89 -18.18
CA LEU A 161 -0.58 7.33 -18.38
C LEU A 161 -1.24 7.81 -19.69
N ALA A 162 -1.44 6.92 -20.66
CA ALA A 162 -2.02 7.27 -21.95
C ALA A 162 -3.38 7.97 -21.81
N GLY A 163 -3.49 9.17 -22.39
CA GLY A 163 -4.72 9.96 -22.39
C GLY A 163 -5.00 10.75 -21.11
N ARG A 164 -4.16 10.65 -20.07
CA ARG A 164 -4.26 11.52 -18.89
C ARG A 164 -3.63 12.87 -19.18
N THR A 165 -4.38 13.94 -18.94
CA THR A 165 -3.98 15.32 -19.26
C THR A 165 -3.93 16.25 -18.05
N ALA A 166 -4.58 15.86 -16.95
CA ALA A 166 -4.57 16.60 -15.69
C ALA A 166 -3.64 15.92 -14.67
N PRO A 167 -2.96 16.69 -13.80
CA PRO A 167 -2.21 16.14 -12.69
C PRO A 167 -3.11 15.28 -11.78
N GLU A 168 -2.64 14.07 -11.49
CA GLU A 168 -3.35 13.06 -10.69
C GLU A 168 -2.33 12.32 -9.84
N ILE A 169 -2.79 11.61 -8.82
CA ILE A 169 -1.94 10.74 -8.01
C ILE A 169 -1.97 9.33 -8.61
N ILE A 170 -0.82 8.86 -9.09
CA ILE A 170 -0.65 7.49 -9.59
C ILE A 170 -0.25 6.60 -8.42
N HIS A 171 -1.06 5.59 -8.16
CA HIS A 171 -0.88 4.65 -7.05
C HIS A 171 -0.03 3.45 -7.48
N PHE A 172 1.02 3.20 -6.71
CA PHE A 172 1.89 2.03 -6.77
C PHE A 172 1.86 1.33 -5.42
N GLY A 173 1.89 0.00 -5.42
CA GLY A 173 1.96 -0.81 -4.20
C GLY A 173 2.94 -1.96 -4.40
N ASP A 174 3.88 -2.11 -3.48
CA ASP A 174 4.88 -3.19 -3.48
C ASP A 174 5.45 -3.33 -2.07
N ASP A 175 5.29 -4.50 -1.44
CA ASP A 175 5.67 -4.67 -0.04
C ASP A 175 7.15 -4.99 0.08
N LEU A 176 7.94 -3.97 0.43
CA LEU A 176 9.39 -4.00 0.42
C LEU A 176 9.98 -4.55 1.72
N GLY A 177 9.20 -4.62 2.80
CA GLY A 177 9.69 -4.88 4.14
C GLY A 177 9.21 -6.18 4.75
N MET A 178 9.96 -6.68 5.73
CA MET A 178 9.50 -7.68 6.70
C MET A 178 9.05 -6.98 7.99
N GLN A 179 8.65 -7.74 9.01
CA GLN A 179 8.21 -7.17 10.28
C GLN A 179 9.25 -6.25 10.95
N THR A 180 10.55 -6.54 10.80
CA THR A 180 11.63 -5.87 11.56
C THR A 180 12.77 -5.32 10.73
N LEU A 181 12.88 -5.68 9.44
CA LEU A 181 14.01 -5.31 8.57
C LEU A 181 13.64 -5.40 7.09
N LEU A 182 14.48 -4.80 6.24
CA LEU A 182 14.45 -5.01 4.80
C LEU A 182 15.02 -6.40 4.44
N PRO A 183 14.26 -7.27 3.73
CA PRO A 183 14.67 -8.65 3.44
C PRO A 183 16.03 -8.76 2.73
N ILE A 184 16.30 -7.87 1.78
CA ILE A 184 17.54 -7.88 0.98
C ILE A 184 18.58 -6.85 1.45
N GLY A 185 18.27 -6.12 2.52
CA GLY A 185 19.07 -4.99 3.01
C GLY A 185 19.03 -3.75 2.09
N PRO A 186 19.32 -2.56 2.64
CA PRO A 186 19.20 -1.31 1.89
C PRO A 186 20.26 -1.15 0.79
N GLU A 187 21.44 -1.76 0.93
CA GLU A 187 22.50 -1.72 -0.10
C GLU A 187 22.07 -2.45 -1.37
N LYS A 188 21.63 -3.72 -1.26
CA LYS A 188 21.17 -4.47 -2.44
C LYS A 188 19.89 -3.89 -3.01
N TRP A 189 18.99 -3.36 -2.17
CA TRP A 189 17.83 -2.62 -2.66
C TRP A 189 18.25 -1.42 -3.53
N ARG A 190 19.23 -0.63 -3.09
CA ARG A 190 19.76 0.51 -3.89
C ARG A 190 20.41 0.06 -5.19
N ARG A 191 21.13 -1.06 -5.17
CA ARG A 191 21.80 -1.61 -6.35
C ARG A 191 20.80 -2.09 -7.40
N TYR A 192 19.83 -2.91 -6.99
CA TYR A 192 18.99 -3.67 -7.91
C TYR A 192 17.61 -3.06 -8.15
N LEU A 193 16.98 -2.56 -7.09
CA LEU A 193 15.59 -2.14 -7.14
C LEU A 193 15.46 -0.64 -7.37
N LYS A 194 16.22 0.23 -6.67
CA LYS A 194 16.14 1.69 -6.85
C LYS A 194 16.11 2.15 -8.32
N PRO A 195 16.94 1.63 -9.25
CA PRO A 195 16.87 2.02 -10.66
C PRO A 195 15.51 1.71 -11.32
N CYS A 196 14.89 0.60 -10.95
CA CYS A 196 13.56 0.20 -11.43
C CYS A 196 12.48 1.19 -10.97
N TYR A 197 12.47 1.52 -9.68
CA TYR A 197 11.52 2.46 -9.10
C TYR A 197 11.72 3.87 -9.69
N ALA A 198 12.96 4.33 -9.84
CA ALA A 198 13.28 5.61 -10.48
C ALA A 198 12.79 5.65 -11.95
N ALA A 199 12.94 4.56 -12.70
CA ALA A 199 12.50 4.47 -14.09
C ALA A 199 10.96 4.54 -14.23
N LEU A 200 10.23 3.88 -13.33
CA LEU A 200 8.77 3.83 -13.32
C LEU A 200 8.17 5.15 -12.80
N TYR A 201 8.62 5.61 -11.64
CA TYR A 201 8.12 6.83 -11.00
C TYR A 201 8.50 8.06 -11.80
N GLY A 202 9.72 8.09 -12.36
CA GLY A 202 10.16 9.14 -13.25
C GLY A 202 9.24 9.35 -14.46
N ARG A 203 8.59 8.30 -14.99
CA ARG A 203 7.62 8.44 -16.10
C ARG A 203 6.35 9.16 -15.64
N ALA A 204 5.77 8.74 -14.53
CA ALA A 204 4.60 9.41 -13.95
C ALA A 204 4.91 10.87 -13.63
N ARG A 205 6.08 11.14 -13.03
CA ARG A 205 6.53 12.50 -12.69
C ARG A 205 6.76 13.37 -13.93
N ARG A 206 7.40 12.86 -14.98
CA ARG A 206 7.60 13.59 -16.25
C ARG A 206 6.29 13.89 -16.98
N ALA A 207 5.29 13.03 -16.83
CA ALA A 207 3.94 13.26 -17.34
C ALA A 207 3.11 14.26 -16.50
N GLY A 208 3.68 14.83 -15.43
CA GLY A 208 3.02 15.84 -14.61
C GLY A 208 2.13 15.27 -13.49
N HIS A 209 2.21 13.96 -13.22
CA HIS A 209 1.47 13.31 -12.14
C HIS A 209 2.32 13.19 -10.87
N TRP A 210 1.65 12.94 -9.74
CA TRP A 210 2.29 12.62 -8.46
C TRP A 210 2.34 11.11 -8.25
N VAL A 211 3.28 10.66 -7.41
CA VAL A 211 3.46 9.24 -7.12
C VAL A 211 3.06 8.95 -5.67
N TYR A 212 2.13 8.02 -5.50
CA TYR A 212 1.81 7.40 -4.22
C TYR A 212 2.44 6.01 -4.19
N MET A 213 3.20 5.71 -3.14
CA MET A 213 3.84 4.42 -2.95
C MET A 213 3.37 3.79 -1.63
N HIS A 214 2.73 2.63 -1.75
CA HIS A 214 2.39 1.77 -0.62
C HIS A 214 3.41 0.64 -0.47
N SER A 215 3.78 0.36 0.78
CA SER A 215 4.55 -0.82 1.16
C SER A 215 4.17 -1.24 2.58
N ASP A 216 3.85 -2.51 2.75
CA ASP A 216 3.85 -3.15 4.06
C ASP A 216 5.26 -3.42 4.58
N GLY A 217 5.37 -3.69 5.89
CA GLY A 217 6.63 -4.03 6.55
C GLY A 217 7.56 -2.85 6.85
N HIS A 218 8.81 -3.19 7.21
CA HIS A 218 9.87 -2.29 7.64
C HIS A 218 10.73 -1.85 6.45
N PHE A 219 10.78 -0.54 6.20
CA PHE A 219 11.54 0.00 5.07
C PHE A 219 11.98 1.46 5.26
N TRP A 220 12.00 1.99 6.49
CA TRP A 220 12.32 3.41 6.71
C TRP A 220 13.72 3.79 6.21
N GLU A 221 14.66 2.85 6.15
CA GLU A 221 16.04 3.05 5.69
C GLU A 221 16.16 3.46 4.22
N ILE A 222 15.13 3.15 3.42
CA ILE A 222 15.09 3.44 1.97
C ILE A 222 14.03 4.49 1.61
N ILE A 223 13.32 5.07 2.59
CA ILE A 223 12.33 6.12 2.29
C ILE A 223 12.98 7.32 1.60
N GLY A 224 14.19 7.72 2.01
CA GLY A 224 14.94 8.78 1.34
C GLY A 224 15.20 8.46 -0.14
N ASP A 225 15.59 7.22 -0.43
CA ASP A 225 15.82 6.76 -1.81
C ASP A 225 14.52 6.76 -2.64
N LEU A 226 13.38 6.41 -2.04
CA LEU A 226 12.07 6.46 -2.70
C LEU A 226 11.63 7.90 -3.01
N ILE A 227 11.90 8.84 -2.10
CA ILE A 227 11.67 10.28 -2.35
C ILE A 227 12.50 10.75 -3.54
N GLU A 228 13.78 10.36 -3.61
CA GLU A 228 14.66 10.65 -4.75
C GLU A 228 14.14 10.06 -6.07
N CYS A 229 13.51 8.87 -6.03
CA CYS A 229 12.86 8.27 -7.20
C CYS A 229 11.61 9.03 -7.66
N GLY A 230 11.05 9.90 -6.82
CA GLY A 230 9.93 10.77 -7.16
C GLY A 230 8.65 10.52 -6.39
N VAL A 231 8.68 9.78 -5.27
CA VAL A 231 7.50 9.59 -4.41
C VAL A 231 7.04 10.91 -3.79
N ASN A 232 5.74 11.17 -3.83
CA ASN A 232 5.09 12.33 -3.21
C ASN A 232 4.33 11.96 -1.92
N VAL A 233 3.77 10.75 -1.90
CA VAL A 233 3.07 10.19 -0.74
C VAL A 233 3.58 8.79 -0.49
N ILE A 234 4.01 8.51 0.74
CA ILE A 234 4.43 7.18 1.19
C ILE A 234 3.40 6.63 2.18
N ASN A 235 3.05 5.35 2.06
CA ASN A 235 2.12 4.67 2.97
C ASN A 235 2.85 3.56 3.76
N PRO A 236 3.54 3.90 4.87
CA PRO A 236 4.21 2.95 5.75
C PRO A 236 3.30 2.49 6.89
N GLN A 237 3.59 1.30 7.41
CA GLN A 237 2.96 0.79 8.63
C GLN A 237 3.68 1.27 9.88
N VAL A 238 2.92 1.79 10.83
CA VAL A 238 3.48 2.33 12.07
C VAL A 238 4.18 1.27 12.92
N ARG A 239 3.64 0.04 13.01
CA ARG A 239 4.21 -1.01 13.88
C ARG A 239 5.58 -1.48 13.41
N ALA A 240 5.75 -1.68 12.11
CA ALA A 240 7.00 -2.18 11.56
C ALA A 240 8.10 -1.10 11.54
N ASN A 241 7.73 0.17 11.35
CA ASN A 241 8.70 1.25 11.14
C ASN A 241 8.97 2.08 12.41
N GLY A 242 7.98 2.23 13.29
CA GLY A 242 8.02 3.09 14.47
C GLY A 242 7.84 4.58 14.12
N LEU A 243 7.07 5.31 14.93
CA LEU A 243 6.78 6.72 14.69
C LEU A 243 8.03 7.61 14.70
N ASP A 244 9.00 7.35 15.58
CA ASP A 244 10.22 8.16 15.69
C ASP A 244 11.09 8.06 14.44
N ASN A 245 11.23 6.85 13.88
CA ASN A 245 11.95 6.65 12.62
C ASN A 245 11.24 7.35 11.47
N LEU A 246 9.91 7.18 11.36
CA LEU A 246 9.10 7.84 10.33
C LEU A 246 9.17 9.36 10.45
N ALA A 247 9.15 9.93 11.66
CA ALA A 247 9.30 11.36 11.87
C ALA A 247 10.66 11.85 11.38
N ARG A 248 11.73 11.13 11.70
CA ARG A 248 13.11 11.45 11.28
C ARG A 248 13.28 11.46 9.75
N VAL A 249 12.69 10.49 9.04
CA VAL A 249 12.91 10.33 7.59
C VAL A 249 11.83 10.97 6.72
N CYS A 250 10.61 11.18 7.22
CA CYS A 250 9.50 11.70 6.41
C CYS A 250 9.08 13.14 6.73
N LYS A 251 9.10 13.56 8.01
CA LYS A 251 8.45 14.80 8.44
C LYS A 251 9.04 16.01 7.71
N GLY A 252 8.17 16.77 7.03
CA GLY A 252 8.55 17.93 6.22
C GLY A 252 9.24 17.61 4.88
N LYS A 253 9.34 16.33 4.49
CA LYS A 253 10.03 15.88 3.27
C LYS A 253 9.09 15.18 2.29
N VAL A 254 8.18 14.36 2.80
CA VAL A 254 7.19 13.61 2.02
C VAL A 254 5.89 13.54 2.81
N CYS A 255 4.76 13.45 2.11
CA CYS A 255 3.49 13.20 2.77
C CYS A 255 3.42 11.75 3.23
N VAL A 256 3.07 11.52 4.49
CA VAL A 256 2.90 10.19 5.06
C VAL A 256 1.42 9.89 5.11
N ASP A 257 0.94 8.92 4.34
CA ASP A 257 -0.36 8.29 4.59
C ASP A 257 -0.12 7.18 5.60
N LEU A 258 -0.20 7.48 6.90
CA LEU A 258 0.23 6.53 7.92
C LEU A 258 -0.79 5.40 8.04
N ASP A 259 -0.37 4.16 7.78
CA ASP A 259 -1.16 2.98 8.16
C ASP A 259 -0.99 2.75 9.67
N LEU A 260 -2.09 2.99 10.39
CA LEU A 260 -2.18 2.78 11.83
C LEU A 260 -2.02 1.29 12.17
N ASP A 261 -1.86 0.99 13.46
CA ASP A 261 -1.41 -0.33 13.87
C ASP A 261 -2.52 -1.40 13.77
N ARG A 262 -2.71 -1.96 12.58
CA ARG A 262 -3.73 -2.99 12.34
C ARG A 262 -3.54 -4.26 13.16
N GLN A 263 -2.34 -4.54 13.66
CA GLN A 263 -2.08 -5.69 14.54
C GLN A 263 -2.56 -5.45 15.98
N MET A 264 -2.69 -4.19 16.42
CA MET A 264 -3.24 -3.87 17.74
C MET A 264 -4.76 -3.92 17.77
N PHE A 265 -5.42 -3.55 16.66
CA PHE A 265 -6.87 -3.32 16.59
C PHE A 265 -7.75 -4.49 17.04
N PRO A 266 -7.39 -5.78 16.83
CA PRO A 266 -8.23 -6.88 17.32
C PRO A 266 -8.24 -7.03 18.84
N PHE A 267 -7.23 -6.50 19.54
CA PHE A 267 -6.95 -6.83 20.95
C PHE A 267 -6.96 -5.62 21.89
N CYS A 268 -6.79 -4.42 21.37
CA CYS A 268 -6.67 -3.21 22.17
C CYS A 268 -8.02 -2.69 22.67
N THR A 269 -7.98 -1.82 23.67
CA THR A 269 -9.16 -1.08 24.15
C THR A 269 -9.41 0.18 23.31
N PRO A 270 -10.63 0.75 23.32
CA PRO A 270 -10.90 2.04 22.69
C PRO A 270 -9.97 3.17 23.16
N GLY A 271 -9.53 3.14 24.43
CA GLY A 271 -8.58 4.12 24.96
C GLY A 271 -7.18 3.99 24.35
N ASP A 272 -6.73 2.75 24.10
CA ASP A 272 -5.45 2.51 23.41
C ASP A 272 -5.49 3.02 21.96
N ILE A 273 -6.64 2.87 21.28
CA ILE A 273 -6.85 3.37 19.91
C ILE A 273 -6.79 4.90 19.88
N ASP A 274 -7.50 5.56 20.80
CA ASP A 274 -7.49 7.02 20.92
C ASP A 274 -6.06 7.55 21.18
N ALA A 275 -5.35 6.94 22.12
CA ALA A 275 -3.96 7.28 22.43
C ALA A 275 -3.02 7.07 21.23
N HIS A 276 -3.19 5.97 20.48
CA HIS A 276 -2.40 5.66 19.29
C HIS A 276 -2.60 6.68 18.17
N VAL A 277 -3.85 7.03 17.86
CA VAL A 277 -4.17 8.05 16.83
C VAL A 277 -3.65 9.42 17.26
N ARG A 278 -3.84 9.79 18.53
CA ARG A 278 -3.31 11.05 19.06
C ARG A 278 -1.79 11.13 18.92
N GLN A 279 -1.08 10.08 19.33
CA GLN A 279 0.37 10.04 19.24
C GLN A 279 0.85 10.15 17.79
N ALA A 280 0.21 9.46 16.84
CA ALA A 280 0.53 9.58 15.42
C ALA A 280 0.40 11.02 14.91
N VAL A 281 -0.69 11.71 15.29
CA VAL A 281 -0.92 13.11 14.91
C VAL A 281 0.08 14.06 15.56
N GLU A 282 0.34 13.93 16.86
CA GLU A 282 1.30 14.78 17.58
C GLU A 282 2.74 14.60 17.06
N THR A 283 3.13 13.37 16.70
CA THR A 283 4.48 13.07 16.23
C THR A 283 4.71 13.47 14.78
N LEU A 284 3.83 13.06 13.86
CA LEU A 284 4.04 13.26 12.41
C LEU A 284 3.34 14.49 11.85
N GLY A 285 2.25 14.94 12.48
CA GLY A 285 1.43 16.03 11.98
C GLY A 285 2.11 17.40 12.04
N SER A 286 1.55 18.34 11.26
CA SER A 286 1.94 19.75 11.22
C SER A 286 0.79 20.60 10.66
N PRO A 287 0.62 21.87 11.09
CA PRO A 287 -0.31 22.80 10.45
C PRO A 287 -0.02 23.06 8.97
N ALA A 288 1.20 22.81 8.50
CA ALA A 288 1.53 22.91 7.07
C ALA A 288 0.97 21.73 6.27
N GLY A 289 0.69 20.58 6.89
CA GLY A 289 0.34 19.34 6.21
C GLY A 289 1.43 18.27 6.36
N GLY A 290 1.47 17.33 5.41
CA GLY A 290 2.43 16.22 5.39
C GLY A 290 1.95 14.91 6.04
N LEU A 291 0.72 14.87 6.55
CA LEU A 291 0.14 13.67 7.16
C LEU A 291 -1.27 13.42 6.60
N TRP A 292 -1.50 12.19 6.15
CA TRP A 292 -2.81 11.55 6.05
C TRP A 292 -2.82 10.36 7.04
N LEU A 293 -4.00 9.93 7.46
CA LEU A 293 -4.15 8.76 8.33
C LEU A 293 -5.03 7.71 7.65
N LYS A 294 -4.60 6.46 7.77
CA LYS A 294 -5.31 5.31 7.28
C LYS A 294 -5.40 4.27 8.39
N ALA A 295 -6.56 3.62 8.48
CA ALA A 295 -6.68 2.37 9.21
C ALA A 295 -7.19 1.29 8.25
N GLU A 296 -6.76 0.05 8.47
CA GLU A 296 -7.30 -1.10 7.78
C GLU A 296 -7.85 -2.10 8.80
N CYS A 297 -9.06 -2.60 8.58
CA CYS A 297 -9.70 -3.55 9.50
C CYS A 297 -10.09 -4.84 8.77
N GLY A 298 -9.52 -5.94 9.26
CA GLY A 298 -9.91 -7.30 8.91
C GLY A 298 -11.14 -7.81 9.69
N PRO A 299 -11.61 -9.02 9.38
CA PRO A 299 -12.78 -9.62 10.04
C PRO A 299 -12.52 -9.96 11.52
N ASP A 300 -11.27 -9.93 11.96
CA ASP A 300 -10.83 -10.13 13.33
C ASP A 300 -11.04 -8.90 14.22
N VAL A 301 -11.10 -7.70 13.65
CA VAL A 301 -11.33 -6.45 14.41
C VAL A 301 -12.79 -6.36 14.90
N PRO A 302 -13.04 -6.25 16.21
CA PRO A 302 -14.40 -6.09 16.74
C PRO A 302 -15.07 -4.80 16.25
N LEU A 303 -16.39 -4.81 16.01
CA LEU A 303 -17.15 -3.62 15.62
C LEU A 303 -16.98 -2.45 16.60
N ALA A 304 -16.84 -2.72 17.90
CA ALA A 304 -16.58 -1.69 18.90
C ALA A 304 -15.24 -0.98 18.68
N ASN A 305 -14.22 -1.71 18.24
CA ASN A 305 -12.92 -1.15 17.92
C ASN A 305 -12.94 -0.41 16.58
N ILE A 306 -13.69 -0.91 15.58
CA ILE A 306 -13.93 -0.16 14.33
C ILE A 306 -14.60 1.19 14.63
N GLU A 307 -15.63 1.23 15.49
CA GLU A 307 -16.28 2.48 15.93
C GLU A 307 -15.29 3.43 16.61
N ALA A 308 -14.46 2.88 17.51
CA ALA A 308 -13.46 3.66 18.23
C ALA A 308 -12.41 4.26 17.29
N ILE A 309 -11.95 3.49 16.28
CA ILE A 309 -11.05 4.00 15.23
C ILE A 309 -11.71 5.14 14.46
N CYS A 310 -12.96 4.96 14.02
CA CYS A 310 -13.67 6.00 13.28
C CYS A 310 -13.78 7.28 14.11
N THR A 311 -14.21 7.15 15.36
CA THR A 311 -14.37 8.27 16.30
C THR A 311 -13.05 8.98 16.57
N ALA A 312 -11.97 8.24 16.78
CA ALA A 312 -10.64 8.81 17.01
C ALA A 312 -10.13 9.56 15.78
N LEU A 313 -10.24 8.98 14.58
CA LEU A 313 -9.84 9.63 13.33
C LEU A 313 -10.66 10.92 13.07
N GLU A 314 -11.98 10.87 13.24
CA GLU A 314 -12.86 12.04 13.08
C GLU A 314 -12.59 13.14 14.12
N ARG A 315 -12.19 12.77 15.34
CA ARG A 315 -11.78 13.72 16.38
C ARG A 315 -10.45 14.39 16.01
N TYR A 316 -9.42 13.60 15.72
CA TYR A 316 -8.06 14.11 15.57
C TYR A 316 -7.77 14.71 14.20
N ARG A 317 -8.62 14.51 13.18
CA ARG A 317 -8.43 15.16 11.88
C ARG A 317 -8.40 16.69 11.95
N GLY A 318 -9.07 17.28 12.94
CA GLY A 318 -9.13 18.72 13.18
C GLY A 318 -8.09 19.24 14.18
N HIS A 319 -7.07 18.44 14.54
CA HIS A 319 -6.13 18.79 15.61
C HIS A 319 -5.40 20.13 15.40
N PHE A 320 -5.12 20.51 14.16
CA PHE A 320 -4.46 21.78 13.82
C PHE A 320 -5.42 22.88 13.37
N ARG A 321 -6.74 22.64 13.46
CA ARG A 321 -7.73 23.65 13.11
C ARG A 321 -7.84 24.65 14.25
N THR A 322 -7.57 25.91 13.96
CA THR A 322 -7.90 27.05 14.84
C THR A 322 -9.38 27.38 14.77
#